data_AF-A0A0C3ESJ1-F1
#
_entry.id   AF-A0A0C3ESJ1-F1
#
_cell.length_a   1.000
_cell.length_b   1.000
_cell.length_c   1.000
_cell.angle_alpha   90.00
_cell.angle_beta   90.00
_cell.angle_gamma   90.00
#
_symmetry.space_group_name_H-M   'P 1'
#
loop_
_entity.id
_entity.type
_entity.pdbx_description
1 polymer ?
#
loop_
_entity_poly.entity_id
_entity_poly.type
_entity_poly.pdbx_seq_one_letter_code
_entity_poly.pdbx_strand_id
1 'polypeptide(L)'
;MSSSKAISQRDYRGRESELFDELRTAIAGLTSQDPTTRHEILTEATRLLMNLRSENDRLRQMQGNVMAYPPQPPQPPSGMPELDYVMGLTNIQHPYPQPGTPNNNPNNGGRF
;
A
#
# COMPACT_ATOMS: atom_id res chain seq x y z
N MET A 1 44.43 5.16 -31.77
CA MET A 1 43.93 4.65 -30.47
C MET A 1 42.41 4.82 -30.36
N SER A 2 41.63 4.20 -31.25
CA SER A 2 40.16 4.38 -31.37
C SER A 2 39.37 3.06 -31.22
N SER A 3 40.05 1.92 -31.06
CA SER A 3 39.45 0.59 -31.03
C SER A 3 38.68 0.27 -29.74
N SER A 4 39.17 0.69 -28.57
CA SER A 4 38.57 0.31 -27.28
C SER A 4 37.17 0.90 -27.06
N LYS A 5 36.91 2.12 -27.57
CA LYS A 5 35.60 2.77 -27.45
C LYS A 5 34.54 2.13 -28.36
N ALA A 6 34.95 1.72 -29.56
CA ALA A 6 34.05 1.08 -30.52
C ALA A 6 33.60 -0.32 -30.07
N ILE A 7 34.51 -1.09 -29.45
CA ILE A 7 34.20 -2.41 -28.88
C ILE A 7 33.18 -2.27 -27.75
N SER A 8 33.40 -1.33 -26.82
CA SER A 8 32.48 -1.07 -25.71
C SER A 8 31.07 -0.66 -26.16
N GLN A 9 30.94 0.13 -27.23
CA GLN A 9 29.64 0.52 -27.75
C GLN A 9 28.88 -0.64 -28.42
N ARG A 10 29.61 -1.55 -29.09
CA ARG A 10 29.01 -2.77 -29.64
C ARG A 10 28.49 -3.68 -28.53
N ASP A 11 29.28 -3.89 -27.49
CA ASP A 11 28.89 -4.73 -26.35
C ASP A 11 27.67 -4.13 -25.62
N TYR A 12 27.64 -2.81 -25.47
CA TYR A 12 26.47 -2.11 -24.90
C TYR A 12 25.21 -2.35 -25.74
N ARG A 13 25.29 -2.18 -27.07
CA ARG A 13 24.15 -2.41 -27.98
C ARG A 13 23.71 -3.87 -28.01
N GLY A 14 24.64 -4.81 -27.83
CA GLY A 14 24.35 -6.24 -27.70
C GLY A 14 23.49 -6.50 -26.46
N ARG A 15 23.98 -6.09 -25.28
CA ARG A 15 23.25 -6.23 -24.01
C ARG A 15 21.90 -5.53 -24.02
N GLU A 16 21.84 -4.32 -24.60
CA GLU A 16 20.57 -3.60 -24.72
C GLU A 16 19.55 -4.42 -25.53
N SER A 17 19.97 -5.02 -26.65
CA SER A 17 19.08 -5.86 -27.46
C SER A 17 18.60 -7.09 -26.69
N GLU A 18 19.49 -7.77 -25.96
CA GLU A 18 19.15 -8.91 -25.10
C GLU A 18 18.08 -8.53 -24.04
N LEU A 19 18.25 -7.38 -23.39
CA LEU A 19 17.28 -6.87 -22.41
C LEU A 19 15.91 -6.55 -23.04
N PHE A 20 15.88 -6.04 -24.28
CA PHE A 20 14.63 -5.83 -25.00
C PHE A 20 13.94 -7.14 -25.37
N ASP A 21 14.71 -8.18 -25.74
CA ASP A 21 14.17 -9.50 -26.06
C ASP A 21 13.60 -10.20 -24.81
N GLU A 22 14.28 -10.08 -23.67
CA GLU A 22 13.75 -10.55 -22.38
C GLU A 22 12.45 -9.84 -22.01
N LEU A 23 12.42 -8.51 -22.13
CA LEU A 23 11.23 -7.71 -21.83
C LEU A 23 10.05 -8.05 -22.76
N ARG A 24 10.31 -8.20 -24.07
CA ARG A 24 9.31 -8.64 -25.05
C ARG A 24 8.75 -10.01 -24.69
N THR A 25 9.61 -10.96 -24.34
CA THR A 25 9.20 -12.31 -23.95
C THR A 25 8.31 -12.29 -22.71
N ALA A 26 8.66 -11.48 -21.70
CA ALA A 26 7.84 -11.32 -20.51
C ALA A 26 6.47 -10.70 -20.81
N ILE A 27 6.40 -9.67 -21.67
CA ILE A 27 5.13 -9.06 -22.09
C ILE A 27 4.28 -10.07 -22.85
N ALA A 28 4.85 -10.79 -23.81
CA ALA A 28 4.13 -11.79 -24.59
C ALA A 28 3.58 -12.92 -23.72
N GLY A 29 4.37 -13.40 -22.74
CA GLY A 29 3.92 -14.41 -21.79
C GLY A 29 2.77 -13.97 -20.89
N LEU A 30 2.66 -12.68 -20.57
CA LEU A 30 1.63 -12.14 -19.68
C LEU A 30 0.38 -11.63 -20.40
N THR A 31 0.52 -11.17 -21.65
CA THR A 31 -0.54 -10.45 -22.37
C THR A 31 -0.99 -11.14 -23.66
N SER A 32 -0.27 -12.17 -24.12
CA SER A 32 -0.42 -12.78 -25.45
C SER A 32 -0.23 -11.79 -26.62
N GLN A 33 0.31 -10.61 -26.36
CA GLN A 33 0.69 -9.63 -27.39
C GLN A 33 2.18 -9.74 -27.69
N ASP A 34 2.53 -9.65 -28.97
CA ASP A 34 3.93 -9.74 -29.41
C ASP A 34 4.42 -8.39 -29.95
N PRO A 35 4.81 -7.44 -29.08
CA PRO A 35 5.30 -6.13 -29.53
C PRO A 35 6.63 -6.30 -30.26
N THR A 36 6.74 -5.71 -31.45
CA THR A 36 7.86 -5.96 -32.36
C THR A 36 8.90 -4.85 -32.35
N THR A 37 8.48 -3.62 -32.04
CA THR A 37 9.37 -2.46 -31.98
C THR A 37 9.75 -2.11 -30.55
N ARG A 38 10.92 -1.50 -30.35
CA ARG A 38 11.35 -1.00 -29.04
C ARG A 38 10.33 -0.04 -28.41
N HIS A 39 9.67 0.78 -29.23
CA HIS A 39 8.64 1.71 -28.76
C HIS A 39 7.40 0.96 -28.24
N GLU A 40 6.91 -0.03 -29.00
CA GLU A 40 5.79 -0.89 -28.56
C GLU A 40 6.13 -1.65 -27.29
N ILE A 41 7.33 -2.24 -27.21
CA ILE A 41 7.80 -2.97 -26.02
C ILE A 41 7.74 -2.06 -24.78
N LEU A 42 8.27 -0.84 -24.85
CA LEU A 42 8.24 0.10 -23.72
C LEU A 42 6.83 0.60 -23.41
N THR A 43 5.99 0.79 -24.43
CA THR A 43 4.60 1.24 -24.27
C THR A 43 3.79 0.18 -23.54
N GLU A 44 3.86 -1.07 -23.98
CA GLU A 44 3.17 -2.19 -23.35
C GLU A 44 3.73 -2.51 -21.97
N ALA A 45 5.05 -2.43 -21.76
CA ALA A 45 5.64 -2.56 -20.43
C ALA A 45 5.08 -1.52 -19.45
N THR A 46 5.00 -0.25 -19.87
CA THR A 46 4.48 0.84 -19.04
C THR A 46 3.01 0.62 -18.70
N ARG A 47 2.21 0.23 -19.70
CA ARG A 47 0.79 -0.10 -19.52
C ARG A 47 0.62 -1.27 -18.56
N LEU A 48 1.41 -2.33 -18.71
CA LEU A 48 1.36 -3.51 -17.85
C LEU A 48 1.71 -3.17 -16.40
N LEU A 49 2.75 -2.35 -16.17
CA LEU A 49 3.12 -1.88 -14.83
C LEU A 49 1.99 -1.08 -14.16
N MET A 50 1.29 -0.22 -14.90
CA MET A 50 0.14 0.53 -14.37
C MET A 50 -1.02 -0.40 -13.98
N ASN A 51 -1.30 -1.40 -14.81
CA ASN A 51 -2.34 -2.39 -14.55
C ASN A 51 -2.00 -3.24 -13.31
N LEU A 52 -0.77 -3.76 -13.24
CA LEU A 52 -0.30 -4.57 -12.12
C LEU A 52 -0.28 -3.78 -10.81
N ARG A 53 0.12 -2.50 -10.85
CA ARG A 53 0.05 -1.62 -9.68
C ARG A 53 -1.39 -1.45 -9.20
N SER A 54 -2.30 -1.12 -10.12
CA SER A 54 -3.72 -0.92 -9.78
C SER A 54 -4.36 -2.18 -9.21
N GLU A 55 -4.03 -3.34 -9.78
CA GLU A 55 -4.48 -4.63 -9.27
C GLU A 55 -3.90 -4.96 -7.90
N ASN A 56 -2.60 -4.69 -7.68
CA ASN A 56 -1.98 -4.87 -6.38
C ASN A 56 -2.66 -3.99 -5.30
N ASP A 57 -2.91 -2.71 -5.61
CA ASP A 57 -3.62 -1.80 -4.71
C ASP A 57 -5.04 -2.28 -4.40
N ARG A 58 -5.76 -2.81 -5.40
CA ARG A 58 -7.09 -3.42 -5.23
C ARG A 58 -7.04 -4.64 -4.31
N LEU A 59 -6.10 -5.56 -4.53
CA LEU A 59 -5.93 -6.76 -3.73
C LEU A 59 -5.58 -6.42 -2.27
N ARG A 60 -4.73 -5.41 -2.06
CA ARG A 60 -4.39 -4.92 -0.71
C ARG A 60 -5.59 -4.33 0.02
N GLN A 61 -6.46 -3.61 -0.68
CA GLN A 61 -7.71 -3.11 -0.10
C GLN A 61 -8.65 -4.26 0.30
N MET A 62 -8.79 -5.29 -0.55
CA MET A 62 -9.61 -6.47 -0.23
C MET A 62 -9.07 -7.23 0.98
N GLN A 63 -7.74 -7.35 1.13
CA GLN A 63 -7.11 -7.97 2.31
C GLN A 63 -7.25 -7.11 3.57
N GLY A 64 -7.23 -5.78 3.44
CA GLY A 64 -7.48 -4.85 4.56
C GLY A 64 -8.93 -4.87 5.07
N ASN A 65 -9.89 -5.26 4.23
CA ASN A 65 -11.32 -5.27 4.56
C ASN A 65 -11.79 -6.50 5.35
N VAL A 66 -10.92 -7.50 5.58
CA VAL A 66 -11.28 -8.74 6.33
C VAL A 66 -11.10 -8.57 7.85
N MET A 67 -10.64 -7.41 8.33
CA MET A 67 -10.46 -7.07 9.75
C MET A 67 -11.43 -5.97 10.23
N ALA A 68 -12.58 -5.79 9.58
CA ALA A 68 -13.64 -4.93 10.10
C ALA A 68 -14.47 -5.69 11.14
N TYR A 69 -13.99 -5.64 12.39
CA TYR A 69 -14.66 -5.84 13.69
C TYR A 69 -15.63 -7.02 13.89
N PRO A 70 -15.46 -7.88 14.92
CA PRO A 70 -16.58 -8.71 15.39
C PRO A 70 -17.73 -7.80 15.87
N PRO A 71 -19.00 -8.23 15.72
CA PRO A 71 -20.14 -7.43 16.15
C PRO A 71 -19.99 -7.10 17.63
N GLN A 72 -19.91 -5.81 17.93
CA GLN A 72 -19.89 -5.31 19.29
C GLN A 72 -21.16 -5.83 19.99
N PRO A 73 -21.07 -6.55 21.11
CA PRO A 73 -22.26 -7.01 21.81
C PRO A 73 -23.11 -5.79 22.21
N PRO A 74 -24.45 -5.89 22.13
CA PRO A 74 -25.34 -4.78 22.42
C PRO A 74 -25.06 -4.27 23.84
N GLN A 75 -24.73 -2.97 23.95
CA GLN A 75 -24.56 -2.33 25.25
C GLN A 75 -25.88 -2.40 26.03
N PRO A 76 -25.88 -2.84 27.31
CA PRO A 76 -27.08 -2.81 28.11
C PRO A 76 -27.54 -1.36 28.33
N PRO A 77 -28.85 -1.08 28.33
CA PRO A 77 -29.38 0.26 28.53
C PRO A 77 -28.97 0.78 29.91
N SER A 78 -28.20 1.86 29.91
CA SER A 78 -27.84 2.60 31.12
C SER A 78 -29.04 3.41 31.59
N GLY A 79 -29.80 2.84 32.53
CA GLY A 79 -30.96 3.51 33.11
C GLY A 79 -31.64 2.65 34.17
N MET A 80 -31.03 2.53 35.34
CA MET A 80 -31.74 2.15 36.57
C MET A 80 -31.37 3.15 37.67
N PRO A 81 -32.36 3.66 38.42
CA PRO A 81 -32.14 4.65 39.47
C PRO A 81 -31.38 4.04 40.65
N GLU A 82 -30.53 4.87 41.23
CA GLU A 82 -29.77 4.65 42.46
C GLU A 82 -30.70 4.16 43.58
N LEU A 83 -30.56 2.89 43.96
CA LEU A 83 -31.11 2.36 45.19
C LEU A 83 -29.95 2.04 46.11
N ASP A 84 -29.75 2.91 47.09
CA ASP A 84 -29.00 2.69 48.31
C ASP A 84 -29.22 1.26 48.83
N TYR A 85 -28.23 0.39 48.66
CA TYR A 85 -28.21 -0.89 49.37
C TYR A 85 -26.80 -1.25 49.81
N VAL A 86 -26.61 -1.07 51.11
CA VAL A 86 -25.53 -1.56 51.95
C VAL A 86 -25.17 -3.02 51.61
N MET A 87 -23.94 -3.27 51.20
CA MET A 87 -23.07 -4.34 51.74
C MET A 87 -21.77 -4.49 50.94
N GLY A 88 -20.66 -4.50 51.67
CA GLY A 88 -19.64 -5.54 51.46
C GLY A 88 -18.53 -5.27 50.45
N LEU A 89 -17.38 -4.84 50.98
CA LEU A 89 -16.05 -5.41 50.70
C LEU A 89 -15.66 -5.60 49.23
N THR A 90 -14.75 -4.76 48.72
CA THR A 90 -13.33 -5.11 48.45
C THR A 90 -12.66 -4.22 47.39
N ASN A 91 -11.37 -3.94 47.65
CA ASN A 91 -10.28 -3.71 46.70
C ASN A 91 -10.15 -2.41 45.88
N ILE A 92 -9.59 -1.40 46.54
CA ILE A 92 -8.23 -0.83 46.32
C ILE A 92 -7.51 -1.16 44.97
N GLN A 93 -7.26 -0.09 44.19
CA GLN A 93 -6.04 0.30 43.39
C GLN A 93 -5.50 -0.67 42.31
N HIS A 94 -4.99 -0.30 41.13
CA HIS A 94 -4.43 0.95 40.55
C HIS A 94 -4.27 0.77 38.99
N PRO A 95 -3.66 1.70 38.20
CA PRO A 95 -4.17 2.21 36.91
C PRO A 95 -3.51 1.63 35.64
N TYR A 96 -4.14 1.86 34.47
CA TYR A 96 -3.43 1.92 33.18
C TYR A 96 -3.62 3.32 32.53
N PRO A 97 -2.56 3.90 31.93
CA PRO A 97 -2.62 5.21 31.29
C PRO A 97 -3.31 5.16 29.92
N GLN A 98 -4.07 6.22 29.60
CA GLN A 98 -4.74 6.38 28.30
C GLN A 98 -3.76 6.78 27.19
N PRO A 99 -3.86 6.22 25.97
CA PRO A 99 -3.19 6.75 24.79
C PRO A 99 -3.88 8.06 24.32
N GLY A 100 -3.07 9.07 24.02
CA GLY A 100 -3.51 10.43 23.73
C GLY A 100 -4.51 10.55 22.57
N THR A 101 -5.47 11.47 22.74
CA THR A 101 -6.35 11.94 21.68
C THR A 101 -5.63 12.98 20.81
N PRO A 102 -5.91 13.04 19.49
CA PRO A 102 -5.34 14.04 18.60
C PRO A 102 -6.03 15.39 18.78
N ASN A 103 -5.26 16.44 19.05
CA ASN A 103 -5.77 17.81 19.17
C ASN A 103 -5.88 18.46 17.78
N ASN A 104 -7.10 18.49 17.23
CA ASN A 104 -7.47 19.36 16.13
C ASN A 104 -7.63 20.79 16.65
N ASN A 105 -6.75 21.71 16.24
CA ASN A 105 -7.04 23.13 16.36
C ASN A 105 -6.80 23.84 15.00
N PRO A 106 -7.85 24.37 14.37
CA PRO A 106 -7.71 25.27 13.24
C PRO A 106 -7.62 26.70 13.78
N ASN A 107 -6.45 27.35 13.72
CA ASN A 107 -6.48 28.80 13.77
C ASN A 107 -5.39 29.47 12.93
N ASN A 108 -5.89 30.45 12.19
CA ASN A 108 -5.28 31.27 11.18
C ASN A 108 -4.62 32.49 11.85
N GLY A 109 -3.58 33.05 11.22
CA GLY A 109 -3.21 34.45 11.44
C GLY A 109 -1.80 34.74 12.00
N GLY A 110 -0.89 35.12 11.09
CA GLY A 110 -0.24 36.42 11.15
C GLY A 110 1.13 36.57 11.83
N ARG A 111 2.05 37.20 11.07
CA ARG A 111 3.29 37.91 11.45
C ARG A 111 4.49 36.99 11.78
N PHE A 112 5.68 37.24 11.26
CA PHE A 112 6.38 38.50 10.95
C PHE A 112 6.99 38.54 9.55
#